data_AF-A0A842YA70-F1
#
_entry.id   AF-A0A842YA70-F1
#
_cell.length_a   1.000
_cell.length_b   1.000
_cell.length_c   1.000
_cell.angle_alpha   90.00
_cell.angle_beta   90.00
_cell.angle_gamma   90.00
#
_symmetry.space_group_name_H-M   'P 1'
#
loop_
_entity.id
_entity.type
_entity.pdbx_description
1 polymer ?
#
loop_
_entity_poly.entity_id
_entity_poly.type
_entity_poly.pdbx_seq_one_letter_code
_entity_poly.pdbx_strand_id
1 'polypeptide(L)'
;MAKSAIVIGAGLSGIQVSQQLTDLGVTVHLIEKEAIIGGLSTYLGRVFPTGDCALCLDASGELFDGHHRRCQYRGLVTEKKNLKLHTQSEIKSITEEDGGFKVSITTNPRHVNLDRCVVC
;
A
#
# COMPACT_ATOMS: atom_id res chain seq x y z
N MET A 1 16.95 1.39 -17.64
CA MET A 1 16.56 2.10 -16.39
C MET A 1 15.63 1.20 -15.61
N ALA A 2 15.94 0.90 -14.35
CA ALA A 2 15.21 -0.08 -13.54
C ALA A 2 13.75 0.37 -13.34
N LYS A 3 12.80 -0.43 -13.83
CA LYS A 3 11.36 -0.10 -13.96
C LYS A 3 10.54 -0.46 -12.71
N SER A 4 11.19 -0.61 -11.55
CA SER A 4 10.53 -1.10 -10.33
C SER A 4 11.02 -0.41 -9.07
N ALA A 5 10.09 -0.16 -8.14
CA ALA A 5 10.35 0.40 -6.82
C ALA A 5 9.79 -0.52 -5.73
N ILE A 6 10.40 -0.46 -4.55
CA ILE A 6 9.90 -1.14 -3.34
C ILE A 6 9.50 -0.05 -2.34
N VAL A 7 8.29 -0.15 -1.80
CA VAL A 7 7.76 0.72 -0.75
C VAL A 7 7.57 -0.14 0.50
N ILE A 8 8.12 0.33 1.62
CA ILE A 8 8.13 -0.40 2.89
C ILE A 8 7.14 0.29 3.83
N GLY A 9 6.08 -0.42 4.21
CA GLY A 9 4.97 0.06 5.01
C GLY A 9 3.80 0.55 4.15
N ALA A 10 2.63 -0.05 4.31
CA ALA A 10 1.37 0.33 3.67
C ALA A 10 0.50 1.20 4.58
N GLY A 11 1.10 2.17 5.26
CA GLY A 11 0.37 3.29 5.86
C GLY A 11 -0.12 4.28 4.81
N LEU A 12 -0.77 5.38 5.25
CA LEU A 12 -1.27 6.44 4.36
C LEU A 12 -0.21 6.93 3.35
N SER A 13 1.00 7.22 3.83
CA SER A 13 2.09 7.71 2.99
C SER A 13 2.59 6.65 2.00
N GLY A 14 2.73 5.39 2.42
CA GLY A 14 3.20 4.31 1.57
C GLY A 14 2.20 3.96 0.47
N ILE A 15 0.91 3.94 0.79
CA ILE A 15 -0.17 3.79 -0.19
C ILE A 15 -0.11 4.92 -1.22
N GLN A 16 0.07 6.17 -0.76
CA GLN A 16 0.16 7.33 -1.66
C GLN A 16 1.32 7.24 -2.63
N VAL A 17 2.53 7.03 -2.10
CA VAL A 17 3.74 6.94 -2.93
C VAL A 17 3.61 5.80 -3.93
N SER A 18 3.08 4.66 -3.50
CA SER A 18 2.86 3.52 -4.38
C SER A 18 1.89 3.83 -5.52
N GLN A 19 0.82 4.55 -5.21
CA GLN A 19 -0.19 4.97 -6.19
C GLN A 19 0.43 5.91 -7.24
N GLN A 20 1.10 6.97 -6.78
CA GLN A 20 1.73 7.98 -7.65
C GLN A 20 2.81 7.37 -8.54
N LEU A 21 3.67 6.51 -7.99
CA LEU A 21 4.69 5.79 -8.77
C LEU A 21 4.05 4.88 -9.82
N THR A 22 2.96 4.21 -9.46
CA THR A 22 2.22 3.35 -10.38
C THR A 22 1.58 4.14 -11.52
N ASP A 23 1.05 5.34 -11.25
CA ASP A 23 0.48 6.24 -12.27
C ASP A 23 1.54 6.75 -13.25
N LEU A 24 2.81 6.84 -12.82
CA LEU A 24 3.97 7.11 -13.67
C LEU A 24 4.47 5.88 -14.43
N GLY A 25 3.80 4.74 -14.32
CA GLY A 25 4.15 3.49 -15.02
C GLY A 25 5.26 2.67 -14.36
N VAL A 26 5.62 2.95 -13.10
CA VAL A 26 6.60 2.17 -12.35
C VAL A 26 5.94 0.93 -11.74
N THR A 27 6.61 -0.22 -11.80
CA THR A 27 6.15 -1.42 -11.07
C THR A 27 6.48 -1.26 -9.59
N VAL A 28 5.49 -1.23 -8.71
CA VAL A 28 5.71 -1.05 -7.28
C VAL A 28 5.45 -2.33 -6.51
N HIS A 29 6.38 -2.69 -5.63
CA HIS A 29 6.19 -3.73 -4.61
C HIS A 29 5.94 -3.03 -3.26
N LEU A 30 4.72 -3.10 -2.75
CA LEU A 30 4.34 -2.53 -1.47
C LEU A 30 4.37 -3.63 -0.40
N ILE A 31 5.25 -3.49 0.58
CA ILE A 31 5.47 -4.48 1.64
C ILE A 31 4.85 -3.98 2.94
N GLU A 32 3.97 -4.77 3.55
CA GLU A 32 3.32 -4.48 4.82
C GLU A 32 3.48 -5.66 5.78
N LYS A 33 3.94 -5.36 7.00
CA LYS A 33 4.16 -6.37 8.04
C LYS A 33 2.85 -6.89 8.64
N GLU A 34 1.82 -6.06 8.67
CA GLU A 34 0.50 -6.42 9.18
C GLU A 34 -0.34 -7.14 8.11
N ALA A 35 -1.43 -7.78 8.54
CA ALA A 35 -2.40 -8.39 7.63
C ALA A 35 -3.22 -7.37 6.84
N ILE A 36 -3.32 -6.14 7.37
CA ILE A 36 -4.14 -5.06 6.83
C ILE A 36 -3.27 -3.84 6.48
N ILE A 37 -3.70 -3.09 5.47
CA ILE A 37 -3.10 -1.81 5.09
C ILE A 37 -3.82 -0.65 5.79
N GLY A 38 -3.23 0.55 5.74
CA GLY A 38 -3.77 1.79 6.30
C GLY A 38 -2.97 2.32 7.50
N GLY A 39 -2.23 1.45 8.21
CA GLY A 39 -1.39 1.83 9.34
C GLY A 39 -2.19 2.51 10.46
N LEU A 40 -1.66 3.58 11.06
CA LEU A 40 -2.30 4.26 12.20
C LEU A 40 -3.69 4.84 11.87
N SER A 41 -3.95 5.16 10.60
CA SER A 41 -5.23 5.74 10.17
C SER A 41 -6.44 4.87 10.47
N THR A 42 -6.26 3.55 10.52
CA THR A 42 -7.34 2.60 10.81
C THR A 42 -7.84 2.71 12.25
N TYR A 43 -7.04 3.29 13.15
CA TYR A 43 -7.36 3.43 14.58
C TYR A 43 -7.86 4.82 14.96
N LEU A 44 -7.66 5.83 14.11
CA LEU A 44 -7.90 7.25 14.44
C LEU A 44 -9.40 7.61 14.45
N GLY A 45 -10.22 6.93 13.65
CA GLY A 45 -11.65 7.23 13.50
C GLY A 45 -11.90 8.54 12.74
N ARG A 46 -11.50 9.68 13.32
CA ARG A 46 -11.55 11.01 12.69
C ARG A 46 -10.21 11.73 12.77
N VAL A 47 -9.94 12.59 11.80
CA VAL A 47 -8.71 13.41 11.75
C VAL A 47 -9.02 14.90 11.89
N PHE A 48 -8.19 15.60 12.64
CA PHE A 48 -8.20 17.07 12.69
C PHE A 48 -7.54 17.65 11.42
N PRO A 49 -7.87 18.88 10.99
CA PRO A 49 -8.89 19.78 11.55
C PRO A 49 -10.30 19.56 10.98
N THR A 50 -10.43 18.82 9.89
CA THR A 50 -11.68 18.71 9.13
C THR A 50 -12.72 17.82 9.80
N GLY A 51 -12.31 16.97 10.74
CA GLY A 51 -13.20 16.00 11.39
C GLY A 51 -13.55 14.81 10.47
N ASP A 52 -12.82 14.64 9.38
CA ASP A 52 -13.09 13.62 8.38
C ASP A 52 -12.74 12.23 8.89
N CYS A 53 -13.40 11.20 8.35
CA CYS A 53 -13.02 9.82 8.65
C CYS A 53 -11.57 9.57 8.21
N ALA A 54 -10.76 9.02 9.10
CA ALA A 54 -9.34 8.76 8.85
C ALA A 54 -9.10 7.81 7.67
N LEU A 55 -10.07 6.95 7.34
CA LEU A 55 -10.05 6.05 6.18
C LEU A 55 -10.48 6.72 4.87
N CYS A 56 -11.13 7.88 4.94
CA CYS A 56 -11.57 8.65 3.75
C CYS A 56 -10.52 9.66 3.28
N LEU A 57 -9.36 9.70 3.95
CA LEU A 57 -8.17 10.38 3.46
C LEU A 57 -7.68 9.58 2.25
N ASP A 58 -8.26 9.90 1.09
CA ASP A 58 -7.72 9.40 -0.16
C ASP A 58 -6.29 9.92 -0.26
N ALA A 59 -5.36 9.00 -0.43
CA ALA A 59 -3.99 9.36 -0.68
C ALA A 59 -3.91 10.08 -2.04
N SER A 60 -4.62 9.62 -3.06
CA SER A 60 -4.52 10.16 -4.41
C SER A 60 -4.89 11.64 -4.47
N GLY A 61 -4.23 12.42 -5.33
CA GLY A 61 -4.20 13.90 -5.32
C GLY A 61 -5.54 14.64 -5.49
N GLU A 62 -6.66 13.96 -5.37
CA GLU A 62 -8.03 14.50 -5.37
C GLU A 62 -8.43 15.13 -4.03
N LEU A 63 -7.57 15.10 -2.98
CA LEU A 63 -7.86 15.64 -1.64
C LEU A 63 -8.32 17.12 -1.62
N PHE A 64 -8.05 17.89 -2.67
CA PHE A 64 -8.36 19.32 -2.75
C PHE A 64 -9.20 19.75 -3.97
N ASP A 65 -9.61 18.81 -4.83
CA ASP A 65 -10.35 19.09 -6.10
C ASP A 65 -11.88 18.93 -5.97
N GLY A 66 -12.41 18.73 -4.76
CA GLY A 66 -13.86 18.63 -4.55
C GLY A 66 -14.51 17.39 -5.17
N HIS A 67 -13.73 16.42 -5.64
CA HIS A 67 -14.22 15.11 -6.05
C HIS A 67 -14.40 14.17 -4.84
N HIS A 68 -15.34 13.24 -4.99
CA HIS A 68 -15.83 12.31 -3.97
C HIS A 68 -14.68 11.62 -3.21
N ARG A 69 -14.54 11.95 -1.92
CA ARG A 69 -13.56 11.32 -1.02
C ARG A 69 -13.73 9.81 -1.06
N ARG A 70 -12.70 9.09 -1.48
CA ARG A 70 -12.75 7.63 -1.58
C ARG A 70 -12.33 7.04 -0.25
N CYS A 71 -13.21 6.24 0.33
CA CYS A 71 -12.85 5.41 1.47
C CYS A 71 -11.77 4.42 1.02
N GLN A 72 -10.66 4.33 1.74
CA GLN A 72 -9.59 3.37 1.48
C GLN A 72 -10.09 1.93 1.43
N TYR A 73 -11.12 1.60 2.21
CA TYR A 73 -11.80 0.31 2.15
C TYR A 73 -12.44 0.03 0.77
N ARG A 74 -12.89 1.07 0.07
CA ARG A 74 -13.42 1.00 -1.29
C ARG A 74 -12.38 1.41 -2.35
N GLY A 75 -11.15 1.70 -1.91
CA GLY A 75 -10.06 2.08 -2.78
C GLY A 75 -9.55 0.84 -3.50
N LEU A 76 -9.51 0.90 -4.83
CA LEU A 76 -9.07 -0.18 -5.70
C LEU A 76 -7.53 -0.28 -5.76
N VAL A 77 -6.86 -0.08 -4.62
CA VAL A 77 -5.39 -0.11 -4.52
C VAL A 77 -4.87 -1.45 -4.99
N THR A 78 -5.54 -2.54 -4.63
CA THR A 78 -5.18 -3.91 -5.02
C THR A 78 -5.49 -4.24 -6.48
N GLU A 79 -6.26 -3.42 -7.21
CA GLU A 79 -6.63 -3.70 -8.60
C GLU A 79 -5.65 -3.13 -9.62
N LYS A 80 -4.69 -2.31 -9.19
CA LYS A 80 -3.69 -1.73 -10.08
C LYS A 80 -2.71 -2.80 -10.58
N LYS A 81 -2.67 -3.01 -11.91
CA LYS A 81 -1.81 -4.01 -12.57
C LYS A 81 -0.32 -3.91 -12.21
N ASN A 82 0.18 -2.71 -11.97
CA ASN A 82 1.60 -2.43 -11.70
C ASN A 82 1.91 -2.35 -10.20
N LEU A 83 0.94 -2.57 -9.31
CA LEU A 83 1.13 -2.57 -7.86
C LEU A 83 1.00 -3.99 -7.31
N LYS A 84 2.07 -4.50 -6.70
CA LYS A 84 2.09 -5.80 -6.02
C LYS A 84 2.12 -5.58 -4.52
N LEU A 85 1.01 -5.88 -3.85
CA LEU A 85 0.89 -5.79 -2.40
C LEU A 85 1.30 -7.11 -1.72
N HIS A 86 2.20 -7.02 -0.74
CA HIS A 86 2.65 -8.14 0.09
C HIS A 86 2.32 -7.81 1.54
N THR A 87 1.20 -8.35 2.05
CA THR A 87 0.82 -8.25 3.47
C THR A 87 1.41 -9.38 4.30
N GLN A 88 1.45 -9.21 5.63
CA GLN A 88 2.14 -10.15 6.52
C GLN A 88 3.58 -10.45 6.09
N SER A 89 4.22 -9.47 5.45
CA SER A 89 5.54 -9.62 4.84
C SER A 89 6.51 -8.64 5.47
N GLU A 90 7.66 -9.15 5.88
CA GLU A 90 8.73 -8.36 6.50
C GLU A 90 10.01 -8.47 5.69
N ILE A 91 10.83 -7.42 5.73
CA ILE A 91 12.12 -7.40 5.05
C ILE A 91 13.15 -8.09 5.93
N LYS A 92 13.80 -9.10 5.37
CA LYS A 92 14.88 -9.85 6.03
C LYS A 92 16.25 -9.23 5.75
N SER A 93 16.50 -8.83 4.51
CA SER A 93 17.77 -8.21 4.12
C SER A 93 17.62 -7.39 2.84
N ILE A 94 18.45 -6.36 2.73
CA ILE A 94 18.60 -5.51 1.54
C ILE A 94 20.08 -5.53 1.19
N THR A 95 20.41 -5.96 -0.03
CA THR A 95 21.76 -5.98 -0.57
C THR A 95 21.80 -5.22 -1.88
N GLU A 96 22.82 -4.41 -2.08
CA GLU A 96 23.06 -3.73 -3.35
C GLU A 96 23.72 -4.69 -4.33
N GLU A 97 23.21 -4.75 -5.57
CA GLU A 97 23.72 -5.62 -6.63
C GLU A 97 23.60 -4.86 -7.96
N ASP A 98 24.73 -4.68 -8.66
CA ASP A 98 24.85 -4.09 -10.01
C ASP A 98 23.98 -2.84 -10.29
N GLY A 99 24.00 -1.86 -9.37
CA GLY A 99 23.25 -0.61 -9.54
C GLY A 99 21.75 -0.72 -9.23
N GLY A 100 21.34 -1.77 -8.53
CA GLY A 100 20.00 -1.96 -7.99
C GLY A 100 20.01 -2.59 -6.60
N PHE A 101 18.82 -2.93 -6.11
CA PHE A 101 18.64 -3.56 -4.80
C PHE A 101 18.03 -4.95 -4.96
N LYS A 102 18.64 -5.93 -4.31
CA LYS A 102 18.06 -7.24 -4.06
C LYS A 102 17.53 -7.27 -2.64
N VAL A 103 16.21 -7.47 -2.52
CA VAL A 103 15.50 -7.45 -1.24
C VAL A 103 14.91 -8.83 -0.99
N SER A 104 15.26 -9.41 0.16
CA SER A 104 14.66 -10.65 0.62
C SER A 104 13.52 -10.35 1.59
N ILE A 105 12.33 -10.85 1.29
CA ILE A 105 11.15 -10.72 2.14
C ILE A 105 10.73 -12.07 2.70
N THR A 106 10.27 -12.09 3.94
CA THR A 106 9.66 -13.25 4.59
C THR A 106 8.17 -12.97 4.71
N THR A 107 7.33 -13.88 4.21
CA THR A 107 5.87 -13.77 4.35
C THR A 107 5.37 -14.79 5.35
N ASN A 108 4.69 -14.32 6.40
CA ASN A 108 4.14 -15.16 7.44
C ASN A 108 2.91 -15.95 6.91
N PRO A 109 2.69 -17.17 7.39
CA PRO A 109 1.56 -17.98 6.97
C PRO A 109 0.24 -17.33 7.43
N ARG A 110 -0.68 -17.13 6.48
CA ARG A 110 -2.03 -16.62 6.76
C ARG A 110 -2.97 -17.67 7.35
N HIS A 111 -2.56 -18.94 7.34
CA HIS A 111 -3.40 -20.10 7.66
C HIS A 111 -4.73 -20.15 6.88
N VAL A 112 -4.79 -19.46 5.73
CA VAL A 112 -5.91 -19.40 4.80
C VAL A 112 -5.35 -19.59 3.39
N ASN A 113 -6.06 -20.36 2.56
CA ASN A 113 -5.72 -20.49 1.15
C ASN A 113 -6.18 -19.23 0.40
N LEU A 114 -5.23 -18.42 -0.06
CA LEU A 114 -5.51 -17.17 -0.76
C LEU A 114 -6.27 -17.37 -2.08
N ASP A 115 -6.03 -18.47 -2.80
CA ASP A 115 -6.70 -18.77 -4.07
C ASP A 115 -8.20 -19.11 -3.88
N ARG A 116 -8.58 -19.47 -2.65
CA ARG A 116 -9.96 -19.81 -2.26
C ARG A 116 -10.62 -18.74 -1.39
N CYS A 117 -9.87 -17.71 -0.98
CA CYS A 117 -10.39 -16.67 -0.09
C CYS A 117 -11.34 -15.75 -0.86
N VAL A 118 -12.58 -15.62 -0.39
CA VAL A 118 -13.60 -14.76 -1.01
C VAL A 118 -13.73 -13.39 -0.35
N VAL A 119 -12.96 -13.13 0.72
CA VAL A 119 -12.97 -11.85 1.45
C VAL A 119 -14.39 -11.46 1.92
N CYS A 120 -15.12 -12.44 2.45
CA CYS A 120 -16.48 -12.29 2.98
C CYS A 120 -16.53 -11.62 4.35
#